data_AF-A0AA88HM02-F1
#
_entry.id   AF-A0AA88HM02-F1
#
_cell.length_a   1.000
_cell.length_b   1.000
_cell.length_c   1.000
_cell.angle_alpha   90.00
_cell.angle_beta   90.00
_cell.angle_gamma   90.00
#
_symmetry.space_group_name_H-M   'P 1'
#
loop_
_entity.id
_entity.type
_entity.pdbx_description
1 polymer ?
#
loop_
_entity_poly.entity_id
_entity_poly.type
_entity_poly.pdbx_seq_one_letter_code
_entity_poly.pdbx_strand_id
1 'polypeptide(L)'
;MDRFLIRNNKKPNDGTQNSEPAPKKKKYDESSVKVRRYLSEYLGLGFSATKSDPVNAQCVLCGQVLANSSMKPAHMNRHLSTVHPSHVEAFASNCLEIAKVASVSSKALRASYAVSYLVAKQKKPHTIAECLILPALVKVSEIMFDTKTATALQSIPVSNNTISRRIEDIASDIVMQVIEQIKLTKMFALQLDESTDVSGEAQSRTTGEELFKVIDKFFAEGGILWDWCLSVCSDGAAALTGKNNGLMAWIRKKIQRQALASKRMNAHLHETLNEAVKVINFIKARPLNSRMFKLLCQEMGSEHQHLLLHTEVRWFKKSAFSSLFENQDWVCRLAYLADIFDKLNDLNLSMQGFRTDELSLNSKMCAFIKKLEFWLKKVQRTALVSSDP
;
A
#
# COMPACT_ATOMS: atom_id res chain seq x y z
N MET A 1 4.72 56.09 1.33
CA MET A 1 3.86 54.89 1.50
C MET A 1 3.27 54.37 0.17
N ASP A 2 3.86 54.76 -0.97
CA ASP A 2 3.11 54.89 -2.24
C ASP A 2 3.45 53.84 -3.29
N ARG A 3 4.36 52.90 -2.99
CA ARG A 3 4.84 51.83 -3.89
C ARG A 3 3.76 50.82 -4.32
N PHE A 4 2.50 51.05 -3.94
CA PHE A 4 1.39 50.09 -3.99
C PHE A 4 0.10 50.69 -4.59
N LEU A 5 0.17 51.87 -5.20
CA LEU A 5 -0.97 52.54 -5.83
C LEU A 5 -0.68 52.73 -7.33
N ILE A 6 -1.54 52.16 -8.19
CA ILE A 6 -1.44 52.30 -9.65
C ILE A 6 -2.75 52.92 -10.16
N ARG A 7 -2.66 53.90 -11.07
CA ARG A 7 -3.83 54.48 -11.76
C ARG A 7 -4.32 53.52 -12.84
N ASN A 8 -5.61 53.20 -12.84
CA ASN A 8 -6.27 52.54 -13.98
C ASN A 8 -6.74 53.61 -14.98
N ASN A 9 -6.15 53.65 -16.17
CA ASN A 9 -6.71 54.38 -17.32
C ASN A 9 -7.46 53.40 -18.22
N LYS A 10 -8.77 53.57 -18.39
CA LYS A 10 -9.53 52.93 -19.49
C LYS A 10 -9.23 53.68 -20.79
N LYS A 11 -8.77 52.97 -21.83
CA LYS A 11 -8.79 53.49 -23.21
C LYS A 11 -10.22 53.39 -23.77
N PRO A 12 -10.77 54.42 -24.43
CA PRO A 12 -11.96 54.28 -25.26
C PRO A 12 -11.61 53.55 -26.57
N ASN A 13 -12.61 52.89 -27.15
CA ASN A 13 -12.50 52.19 -28.43
C ASN A 13 -12.73 53.18 -29.59
N ASP A 14 -12.07 52.96 -30.74
CA ASP A 14 -12.14 53.86 -31.89
C ASP A 14 -13.35 53.55 -32.80
N GLY A 15 -13.93 54.58 -33.43
CA GLY A 15 -15.16 54.49 -34.26
C GLY A 15 -15.86 55.83 -34.51
N THR A 16 -16.01 56.22 -35.79
CA THR A 16 -16.49 57.54 -36.29
C THR A 16 -17.91 57.44 -36.93
N GLN A 17 -18.71 58.47 -37.25
CA GLN A 17 -18.49 59.94 -37.44
C GLN A 17 -19.69 60.82 -36.93
N ASN A 18 -19.42 62.13 -36.81
CA ASN A 18 -20.25 63.31 -37.15
C ASN A 18 -21.77 63.43 -36.84
N SER A 19 -22.12 64.43 -36.01
CA SER A 19 -23.01 65.57 -36.39
C SER A 19 -22.93 66.75 -35.38
N GLU A 20 -23.40 67.94 -35.77
CA GLU A 20 -23.11 69.31 -35.24
C GLU A 20 -23.78 69.75 -33.88
N PRO A 21 -23.51 70.97 -33.33
CA PRO A 21 -23.33 71.16 -31.86
C PRO A 21 -24.33 72.07 -31.11
N ALA A 22 -24.40 71.91 -29.76
CA ALA A 22 -24.52 72.94 -28.69
C ALA A 22 -25.12 72.36 -27.38
N PRO A 23 -25.05 73.02 -26.19
CA PRO A 23 -24.04 73.96 -25.68
C PRO A 23 -23.32 73.43 -24.40
N LYS A 24 -22.30 74.17 -23.93
CA LYS A 24 -21.41 73.78 -22.82
C LYS A 24 -22.12 73.70 -21.45
N LYS A 25 -22.08 72.55 -20.78
CA LYS A 25 -22.28 72.43 -19.31
C LYS A 25 -20.96 72.02 -18.64
N LYS A 26 -20.56 72.76 -17.59
CA LYS A 26 -19.39 72.44 -16.77
C LYS A 26 -19.60 71.06 -16.11
N LYS A 27 -18.75 70.07 -16.40
CA LYS A 27 -18.67 68.83 -15.61
C LYS A 27 -17.49 68.93 -14.64
N TYR A 28 -17.77 68.56 -13.40
CA TYR A 28 -16.78 68.41 -12.33
C TYR A 28 -15.73 67.35 -12.71
N ASP A 29 -14.49 67.54 -12.25
CA ASP A 29 -13.42 66.55 -12.39
C ASP A 29 -13.68 65.37 -11.44
N GLU A 30 -14.04 64.22 -12.01
CA GLU A 30 -14.36 63.00 -11.26
C GLU A 30 -13.05 62.23 -10.97
N SER A 31 -12.39 62.63 -9.88
CA SER A 31 -11.05 62.18 -9.52
C SER A 31 -10.90 60.65 -9.49
N SER A 32 -9.94 60.12 -10.25
CA SER A 32 -9.68 58.68 -10.40
C SER A 32 -9.47 57.96 -9.05
N VAL A 33 -10.36 57.04 -8.68
CA VAL A 33 -10.23 56.23 -7.45
C VAL A 33 -8.99 55.33 -7.54
N LYS A 34 -8.03 55.51 -6.62
CA LYS A 34 -6.82 54.68 -6.53
C LYS A 34 -7.14 53.37 -5.81
N VAL A 35 -7.19 52.26 -6.56
CA VAL A 35 -7.46 50.91 -6.03
C VAL A 35 -6.15 50.14 -5.86
N ARG A 36 -5.97 49.50 -4.70
CA ARG A 36 -4.82 48.65 -4.35
C ARG A 36 -5.03 47.24 -4.90
N ARG A 37 -4.09 46.69 -5.66
CA ARG A 37 -4.16 45.30 -6.14
C ARG A 37 -3.63 44.33 -5.08
N TYR A 38 -4.12 43.09 -5.10
CA TYR A 38 -3.58 42.01 -4.27
C TYR A 38 -2.12 41.68 -4.66
N LEU A 39 -1.30 41.34 -3.68
CA LEU A 39 0.11 40.93 -3.85
C LEU A 39 0.32 39.54 -3.25
N SER A 40 1.18 38.73 -3.87
CA SER A 40 1.55 37.40 -3.34
C SER A 40 2.16 37.46 -1.94
N GLU A 41 2.86 38.55 -1.60
CA GLU A 41 3.38 38.85 -0.25
C GLU A 41 2.29 38.83 0.84
N TYR A 42 1.02 39.10 0.50
CA TYR A 42 -0.09 39.08 1.46
C TYR A 42 -0.41 37.67 1.96
N LEU A 43 0.01 36.62 1.25
CA LEU A 43 -0.07 35.24 1.71
C LEU A 43 0.83 35.00 2.93
N GLY A 44 2.03 35.60 2.94
CA GLY A 44 2.94 35.58 4.09
C GLY A 44 2.44 36.42 5.28
N LEU A 45 1.49 37.34 5.03
CA LEU A 45 0.74 38.06 6.07
C LEU A 45 -0.57 37.36 6.44
N GLY A 46 -0.86 36.17 5.91
CA GLY A 46 -2.04 35.37 6.30
C GLY A 46 -3.33 35.59 5.50
N PHE A 47 -3.24 36.21 4.33
CA PHE A 47 -4.42 36.51 3.49
C PHE A 47 -4.27 35.90 2.10
N SER A 48 -5.31 35.22 1.63
CA SER A 48 -5.40 34.63 0.29
C SER A 48 -6.09 35.56 -0.71
N ALA A 49 -5.99 35.24 -2.00
CA ALA A 49 -6.67 35.97 -3.07
C ALA A 49 -8.10 35.45 -3.26
N THR A 50 -9.07 36.37 -3.28
CA THR A 50 -10.44 36.08 -3.75
C THR A 50 -10.49 35.85 -5.26
N LYS A 51 -11.48 35.08 -5.74
CA LYS A 51 -11.72 34.84 -7.18
C LYS A 51 -12.50 35.98 -7.87
N SER A 52 -12.78 37.08 -7.18
CA SER A 52 -13.56 38.22 -7.70
C SER A 52 -12.70 39.19 -8.52
N ASP A 53 -13.32 39.97 -9.41
CA ASP A 53 -12.74 41.20 -9.95
C ASP A 53 -13.43 42.42 -9.31
N PRO A 54 -12.72 43.28 -8.55
CA PRO A 54 -11.30 43.22 -8.23
C PRO A 54 -10.94 42.11 -7.22
N VAL A 55 -9.71 41.63 -7.33
CA VAL A 55 -9.12 40.64 -6.41
C VAL A 55 -8.82 41.33 -5.06
N ASN A 56 -9.63 41.00 -4.06
CA ASN A 56 -9.46 41.44 -2.67
C ASN A 56 -8.74 40.37 -1.83
N ALA A 57 -8.15 40.79 -0.72
CA ALA A 57 -7.51 39.90 0.25
C ALA A 57 -8.56 39.25 1.18
N GLN A 58 -8.47 37.94 1.39
CA GLN A 58 -9.35 37.17 2.28
C GLN A 58 -8.53 36.59 3.44
N CYS A 59 -8.97 36.78 4.69
CA CYS A 59 -8.32 36.18 5.85
C CYS A 59 -8.46 34.66 5.79
N VAL A 60 -7.35 33.92 5.90
CA VAL A 60 -7.37 32.45 5.82
C VAL A 60 -7.99 31.81 7.08
N LEU A 61 -8.00 32.51 8.22
CA LEU A 61 -8.52 32.00 9.50
C LEU A 61 -10.05 32.13 9.64
N CYS A 62 -10.64 33.28 9.27
CA CYS A 62 -12.09 33.51 9.37
C CYS A 62 -12.82 33.59 8.02
N GLY A 63 -12.12 33.50 6.89
CA GLY A 63 -12.71 33.67 5.57
C GLY A 63 -13.17 35.10 5.25
N GLN A 64 -12.94 36.08 6.13
CA GLN A 64 -13.40 37.46 5.93
C GLN A 64 -12.66 38.13 4.77
N VAL A 65 -13.40 38.60 3.77
CA VAL A 65 -12.85 39.41 2.67
C VAL A 65 -12.67 40.86 3.14
N LEU A 66 -11.46 41.38 3.00
CA LEU A 66 -11.14 42.76 3.35
C LEU A 66 -11.48 43.72 2.22
N ALA A 67 -12.12 44.84 2.57
CA ALA A 67 -12.28 45.98 1.67
C ALA A 67 -10.92 46.55 1.24
N ASN A 68 -10.88 47.20 0.07
CA ASN A 68 -9.64 47.65 -0.55
C ASN A 68 -8.81 48.63 0.32
N SER A 69 -9.49 49.48 1.10
CA SER A 69 -8.88 50.39 2.08
C SER A 69 -8.17 49.66 3.23
N SER A 70 -8.56 48.43 3.51
CA SER A 70 -7.99 47.54 4.55
C SER A 70 -6.89 46.61 4.03
N MET A 71 -6.61 46.58 2.72
CA MET A 71 -5.47 45.85 2.12
C MET A 71 -4.11 46.54 2.36
N LYS A 72 -3.98 47.35 3.41
CA LYS A 72 -2.70 47.88 3.88
C LYS A 72 -2.09 46.87 4.87
N PRO A 73 -0.81 46.49 4.76
CA PRO A 73 -0.19 45.53 5.68
C PRO A 73 -0.42 45.81 7.17
N ALA A 74 -0.38 47.09 7.59
CA ALA A 74 -0.67 47.48 8.97
C ALA A 74 -2.13 47.20 9.40
N HIS A 75 -3.10 47.31 8.50
CA HIS A 75 -4.51 47.01 8.78
C HIS A 75 -4.76 45.49 8.77
N MET A 76 -4.06 44.75 7.92
CA MET A 76 -4.09 43.30 7.81
C MET A 76 -3.50 42.65 9.08
N ASN A 77 -2.33 43.12 9.52
CA ASN A 77 -1.73 42.71 10.79
C ASN A 77 -2.61 43.10 11.99
N ARG A 78 -3.25 44.29 11.96
CA ARG A 78 -4.21 44.69 13.00
C ARG A 78 -5.42 43.74 13.04
N HIS A 79 -5.97 43.33 11.90
CA HIS A 79 -7.05 42.34 11.86
C HIS A 79 -6.62 41.02 12.53
N LEU A 80 -5.43 40.49 12.21
CA LEU A 80 -4.92 39.28 12.88
C LEU A 80 -4.74 39.48 14.39
N SER A 81 -4.15 40.60 14.84
CA SER A 81 -3.93 40.83 16.27
C SER A 81 -5.21 41.10 17.06
N THR A 82 -6.26 41.66 16.45
CA THR A 82 -7.53 41.96 17.15
C THR A 82 -8.59 40.86 17.03
N VAL A 83 -8.61 40.11 15.92
CA VAL A 83 -9.62 39.07 15.65
C VAL A 83 -9.09 37.67 15.95
N HIS A 84 -7.77 37.45 15.81
CA HIS A 84 -7.12 36.15 15.99
C HIS A 84 -5.91 36.17 16.95
N PRO A 85 -5.98 36.85 18.13
CA PRO A 85 -4.83 37.04 19.01
C PRO A 85 -4.16 35.74 19.46
N SER A 86 -4.93 34.67 19.66
CA SER A 86 -4.43 33.35 20.07
C SER A 86 -3.74 32.55 18.97
N HIS A 87 -3.81 32.98 17.70
CA HIS A 87 -3.30 32.24 16.55
C HIS A 87 -2.10 32.91 15.86
N VAL A 88 -1.75 34.15 16.24
CA VAL A 88 -0.75 34.98 15.51
C VAL A 88 0.61 34.29 15.37
N GLU A 89 1.15 33.68 16.43
CA GLU A 89 2.47 33.04 16.41
C GLU A 89 2.49 31.73 15.60
N ALA A 90 1.54 30.82 15.88
CA ALA A 90 1.42 29.56 15.15
C ALA A 90 1.18 29.78 13.65
N PHE A 91 0.39 30.81 13.32
CA PHE A 91 0.07 31.17 11.96
C PHE A 91 1.22 31.88 11.23
N ALA A 92 2.05 32.67 11.92
CA ALA A 92 3.26 33.25 11.34
C ALA A 92 4.26 32.17 10.88
N SER A 93 4.46 31.13 11.69
CA SER A 93 5.30 29.97 11.31
C SER A 93 4.71 29.22 10.10
N ASN A 94 3.43 28.89 10.12
CA ASN A 94 2.77 28.17 9.02
C ASN A 94 2.71 29.00 7.72
N CYS A 95 2.50 30.32 7.81
CA CYS A 95 2.54 31.22 6.64
C CYS A 95 3.93 31.29 6.01
N LEU A 96 5.00 31.16 6.80
CA LEU A 96 6.37 31.09 6.28
C LEU A 96 6.60 29.84 5.42
N GLU A 97 6.02 28.70 5.80
CA GLU A 97 6.09 27.46 5.02
C GLU A 97 5.21 27.52 3.78
N ILE A 98 3.96 27.99 3.91
CA ILE A 98 3.04 28.19 2.78
C ILE A 98 3.65 29.17 1.75
N ALA A 99 4.32 30.24 2.20
CA ALA A 99 5.01 31.17 1.32
C ALA A 99 6.24 30.54 0.60
N LYS A 100 6.95 29.60 1.23
CA LYS A 100 8.02 28.82 0.58
C LYS A 100 7.47 27.83 -0.44
N VAL A 101 6.30 27.24 -0.21
CA VAL A 101 5.61 26.38 -1.20
C VAL A 101 5.09 27.21 -2.36
N ALA A 102 4.56 28.41 -2.10
CA ALA A 102 4.03 29.32 -3.11
C ALA A 102 5.09 30.06 -3.96
N SER A 103 6.36 30.08 -3.53
CA SER A 103 7.45 30.74 -4.28
C SER A 103 8.06 29.86 -5.39
N VAL A 104 7.89 28.54 -5.32
CA VAL A 104 8.37 27.60 -6.34
C VAL A 104 7.31 27.44 -7.42
N SER A 105 7.69 27.59 -8.70
CA SER A 105 6.74 27.38 -9.80
C SER A 105 6.23 25.93 -9.82
N SER A 106 4.95 25.73 -10.14
CA SER A 106 4.34 24.38 -10.21
C SER A 106 5.09 23.43 -11.16
N LYS A 107 5.68 23.99 -12.23
CA LYS A 107 6.56 23.26 -13.16
C LYS A 107 7.87 22.82 -12.49
N ALA A 108 8.54 23.71 -11.75
CA ALA A 108 9.77 23.37 -11.00
C ALA A 108 9.50 22.36 -9.87
N LEU A 109 8.37 22.49 -9.17
CA LEU A 109 7.92 21.53 -8.17
C LEU A 109 7.74 20.14 -8.78
N ARG A 110 7.02 20.03 -9.91
CA ARG A 110 6.80 18.76 -10.64
C ARG A 110 8.10 18.18 -11.20
N ALA A 111 8.98 19.03 -11.74
CA ALA A 111 10.29 18.60 -12.28
C ALA A 111 11.17 17.99 -11.18
N SER A 112 11.25 18.62 -10.00
CA SER A 112 12.02 18.07 -8.88
C SER A 112 11.44 16.74 -8.36
N TYR A 113 10.10 16.58 -8.31
CA TYR A 113 9.48 15.28 -7.99
C TYR A 113 9.85 14.19 -9.00
N ALA A 114 9.90 14.52 -10.30
CA ALA A 114 10.35 13.58 -11.32
C ALA A 114 11.84 13.21 -11.16
N VAL A 115 12.71 14.16 -10.80
CA VAL A 115 14.12 13.88 -10.49
C VAL A 115 14.25 12.99 -9.25
N SER A 116 13.55 13.28 -8.15
CA SER A 116 13.49 12.43 -6.95
C SER A 116 13.12 10.99 -7.26
N TYR A 117 12.05 10.78 -8.04
CA TYR A 117 11.62 9.45 -8.47
C TYR A 117 12.69 8.71 -9.26
N LEU A 118 13.38 9.38 -10.19
CA LEU A 118 14.47 8.77 -10.97
C LEU A 118 15.68 8.40 -10.11
N VAL A 119 16.06 9.25 -9.15
CA VAL A 119 17.15 8.98 -8.19
C VAL A 119 16.84 7.74 -7.33
N ALA A 120 15.63 7.68 -6.77
CA ALA A 120 15.16 6.55 -5.97
C ALA A 120 15.09 5.25 -6.80
N LYS A 121 14.51 5.31 -8.01
CA LYS A 121 14.39 4.17 -8.92
C LYS A 121 15.74 3.55 -9.31
N GLN A 122 16.77 4.39 -9.45
CA GLN A 122 18.14 3.96 -9.76
C GLN A 122 18.99 3.65 -8.51
N LYS A 123 18.39 3.69 -7.30
CA LYS A 123 19.05 3.48 -6.00
C LYS A 123 20.33 4.32 -5.84
N LYS A 124 20.29 5.59 -6.25
CA LYS A 124 21.44 6.51 -6.17
C LYS A 124 21.35 7.40 -4.91
N PRO A 125 22.50 7.84 -4.35
CA PRO A 125 22.50 8.76 -3.21
C PRO A 125 21.84 10.08 -3.60
N HIS A 126 21.09 10.68 -2.66
CA HIS A 126 20.29 11.89 -2.92
C HIS A 126 21.14 13.08 -3.41
N THR A 127 22.38 13.18 -2.94
CA THR A 127 23.39 14.19 -3.35
C THR A 127 23.68 14.20 -4.86
N ILE A 128 23.43 13.12 -5.60
CA ILE A 128 23.67 13.08 -7.06
C ILE A 128 22.86 14.16 -7.81
N ALA A 129 21.70 14.54 -7.27
CA ALA A 129 20.81 15.50 -7.90
C ALA A 129 21.38 16.93 -7.87
N GLU A 130 21.94 17.35 -6.74
CA GLU A 130 22.59 18.66 -6.57
C GLU A 130 24.04 18.69 -7.10
N CYS A 131 24.79 17.59 -6.95
CA CYS A 131 26.21 17.55 -7.35
C CYS A 131 26.43 17.33 -8.85
N LEU A 132 25.51 16.65 -9.55
CA LEU A 132 25.73 16.24 -10.96
C LEU A 132 24.53 16.53 -11.87
N ILE A 133 23.31 16.10 -11.50
CA ILE A 133 22.16 16.18 -12.41
C ILE A 133 21.79 17.64 -12.72
N LEU A 134 21.61 18.48 -11.70
CA LEU A 134 21.29 19.89 -11.91
C LEU A 134 22.41 20.67 -12.60
N PRO A 135 23.70 20.60 -12.18
CA PRO A 135 24.79 21.25 -12.89
C PRO A 135 24.88 20.86 -14.38
N ALA A 136 24.70 19.58 -14.70
CA ALA A 136 24.71 19.11 -16.08
C ALA A 136 23.52 19.67 -16.89
N LEU A 137 22.31 19.63 -16.35
CA LEU A 137 21.10 20.18 -17.00
C LEU A 137 21.21 21.69 -17.26
N VAL A 138 21.72 22.43 -16.27
CA VAL A 138 22.01 23.88 -16.40
C VAL A 138 23.05 24.08 -17.50
N LYS A 139 24.18 23.36 -17.49
CA LYS A 139 25.26 23.59 -18.44
C LYS A 139 24.90 23.24 -19.88
N VAL A 140 24.17 22.14 -20.09
CA VAL A 140 23.61 21.80 -21.41
C VAL A 140 22.68 22.90 -21.90
N SER A 141 21.86 23.48 -21.01
CA SER A 141 20.88 24.50 -21.40
C SER A 141 21.50 25.88 -21.65
N GLU A 142 22.59 26.24 -20.98
CA GLU A 142 23.39 27.43 -21.31
C GLU A 142 23.99 27.35 -22.72
N ILE A 143 24.41 26.15 -23.14
CA ILE A 143 25.11 25.94 -24.43
C ILE A 143 24.11 25.74 -25.58
N MET A 144 23.07 24.93 -25.37
CA MET A 144 22.15 24.49 -26.44
C MET A 144 20.91 25.37 -26.60
N PHE A 145 20.54 26.14 -25.57
CA PHE A 145 19.32 26.96 -25.57
C PHE A 145 19.66 28.41 -25.25
N ASP A 146 19.49 28.82 -23.99
CA ASP A 146 19.70 30.20 -23.56
C ASP A 146 19.88 30.31 -22.03
N THR A 147 20.46 31.43 -21.58
CA THR A 147 20.76 31.68 -20.17
C THR A 147 19.52 31.84 -19.29
N LYS A 148 18.36 32.25 -19.83
CA LYS A 148 17.10 32.34 -19.07
C LYS A 148 16.54 30.93 -18.81
N THR A 149 16.59 30.04 -19.80
CA THR A 149 16.24 28.62 -19.64
C THR A 149 17.15 27.96 -18.60
N ALA A 150 18.46 28.20 -18.65
CA ALA A 150 19.39 27.73 -17.61
C ALA A 150 19.06 28.27 -16.20
N THR A 151 18.75 29.57 -16.09
CA THR A 151 18.35 30.20 -14.81
C THR A 151 17.03 29.62 -14.29
N ALA A 152 16.08 29.31 -15.18
CA ALA A 152 14.83 28.64 -14.81
C ALA A 152 15.07 27.23 -14.26
N LEU A 153 16.05 26.47 -14.80
CA LEU A 153 16.44 25.17 -14.26
C LEU A 153 17.09 25.27 -12.87
N GLN A 154 17.91 26.30 -12.62
CA GLN A 154 18.49 26.55 -11.29
C GLN A 154 17.41 26.77 -10.20
N SER A 155 16.20 27.19 -10.57
CA SER A 155 15.07 27.31 -9.63
C SER A 155 14.45 25.98 -9.19
N ILE A 156 14.84 24.85 -9.78
CA ILE A 156 14.33 23.52 -9.45
C ILE A 156 15.00 23.04 -8.15
N PRO A 157 14.26 22.88 -7.03
CA PRO A 157 14.89 22.56 -5.75
C PRO A 157 15.20 21.06 -5.68
N VAL A 158 16.47 20.70 -5.83
CA VAL A 158 16.95 19.29 -5.81
C VAL A 158 18.06 19.04 -4.80
N SER A 159 18.12 19.83 -3.72
CA SER A 159 19.11 19.58 -2.67
C SER A 159 18.92 18.23 -2.00
N ASN A 160 19.96 17.66 -1.40
CA ASN A 160 19.93 16.36 -0.70
C ASN A 160 18.68 16.17 0.18
N ASN A 161 18.40 17.17 1.02
CA ASN A 161 17.27 17.14 1.95
C ASN A 161 15.91 17.30 1.24
N THR A 162 15.89 18.00 0.11
CA THR A 162 14.68 18.13 -0.72
C THR A 162 14.37 16.83 -1.44
N ILE A 163 15.39 16.15 -1.97
CA ILE A 163 15.23 14.85 -2.62
C ILE A 163 14.75 13.79 -1.62
N SER A 164 15.34 13.74 -0.41
CA SER A 164 14.89 12.82 0.66
C SER A 164 13.40 12.97 0.97
N ARG A 165 12.97 14.18 1.35
CA ARG A 165 11.56 14.45 1.69
C ARG A 165 10.60 14.09 0.57
N ARG A 166 10.96 14.38 -0.68
CA ARG A 166 10.12 14.01 -1.83
C ARG A 166 10.03 12.52 -2.07
N ILE A 167 11.08 11.76 -1.75
CA ILE A 167 11.05 10.30 -1.79
C ILE A 167 10.17 9.76 -0.66
N GLU A 168 10.24 10.36 0.53
CA GLU A 168 9.35 10.08 1.67
C GLU A 168 7.88 10.40 1.31
N ASP A 169 7.61 11.56 0.69
CA ASP A 169 6.29 11.97 0.19
C ASP A 169 5.74 10.99 -0.86
N ILE A 170 6.56 10.61 -1.86
CA ILE A 170 6.20 9.61 -2.88
C ILE A 170 5.90 8.24 -2.23
N ALA A 171 6.73 7.81 -1.27
CA ALA A 171 6.55 6.54 -0.59
C ALA A 171 5.25 6.52 0.23
N SER A 172 4.97 7.60 0.96
CA SER A 172 3.73 7.80 1.72
C SER A 172 2.49 7.74 0.81
N ASP A 173 2.52 8.45 -0.33
CA ASP A 173 1.44 8.46 -1.32
C ASP A 173 1.18 7.06 -1.91
N ILE A 174 2.23 6.31 -2.29
CA ILE A 174 2.11 4.93 -2.76
C ILE A 174 1.51 4.03 -1.66
N VAL A 175 1.93 4.17 -0.42
CA VAL A 175 1.38 3.39 0.71
C VAL A 175 -0.10 3.71 0.93
N MET A 176 -0.50 4.98 0.88
CA MET A 176 -1.91 5.37 0.99
C MET A 176 -2.76 4.76 -0.14
N GLN A 177 -2.32 4.87 -1.40
CA GLN A 177 -3.02 4.28 -2.54
C GLN A 177 -3.20 2.76 -2.38
N VAL A 178 -2.16 2.04 -1.93
CA VAL A 178 -2.24 0.58 -1.69
C VAL A 178 -3.22 0.25 -0.55
N ILE A 179 -3.20 1.01 0.55
CA ILE A 179 -4.15 0.82 1.67
C ILE A 179 -5.59 1.05 1.21
N GLU A 180 -5.86 2.05 0.36
CA GLU A 180 -7.18 2.28 -0.22
C GLU A 180 -7.65 1.10 -1.08
N GLN A 181 -6.78 0.56 -1.96
CA GLN A 181 -7.11 -0.64 -2.75
C GLN A 181 -7.40 -1.87 -1.87
N ILE A 182 -6.64 -2.07 -0.79
CA ILE A 182 -6.88 -3.15 0.18
C ILE A 182 -8.23 -2.98 0.89
N LYS A 183 -8.61 -1.75 1.24
CA LYS A 183 -9.93 -1.44 1.86
C LYS A 183 -11.11 -1.65 0.91
N LEU A 184 -10.91 -1.38 -0.39
CA LEU A 184 -11.92 -1.62 -1.42
C LEU A 184 -12.13 -3.12 -1.68
N THR A 185 -11.05 -3.87 -1.87
CA THR A 185 -11.10 -5.32 -2.14
C THR A 185 -11.42 -6.18 -0.91
N LYS A 186 -11.01 -5.73 0.29
CA LYS A 186 -11.11 -6.46 1.56
C LYS A 186 -10.46 -7.85 1.51
N MET A 187 -9.49 -8.02 0.60
CA MET A 187 -8.85 -9.29 0.29
C MET A 187 -7.41 -9.02 -0.16
N PHE A 188 -6.43 -9.58 0.54
CA PHE A 188 -5.02 -9.48 0.15
C PHE A 188 -4.21 -10.71 0.59
N ALA A 189 -3.04 -10.89 0.00
CA ALA A 189 -2.04 -11.86 0.43
C ALA A 189 -0.76 -11.12 0.88
N LEU A 190 -0.04 -11.68 1.84
CA LEU A 190 1.21 -11.10 2.37
C LEU A 190 2.37 -12.06 2.07
N GLN A 191 3.45 -11.54 1.51
CA GLN A 191 4.71 -12.27 1.38
C GLN A 191 5.75 -11.63 2.30
N LEU A 192 6.45 -12.46 3.06
CA LEU A 192 7.44 -12.08 4.06
C LEU A 192 8.77 -12.73 3.67
N ASP A 193 9.81 -11.90 3.62
CA ASP A 193 11.15 -12.22 3.14
C ASP A 193 12.14 -11.74 4.21
N GLU A 194 13.02 -12.62 4.71
CA GLU A 194 14.03 -12.24 5.69
C GLU A 194 15.22 -11.54 4.99
N SER A 195 15.16 -10.21 4.91
CA SER A 195 16.27 -9.43 4.36
C SER A 195 17.45 -9.41 5.34
N THR A 196 18.51 -10.16 5.05
CA THR A 196 19.83 -9.93 5.63
C THR A 196 20.40 -8.60 5.17
N ASP A 197 21.13 -7.89 6.03
CA ASP A 197 21.77 -6.65 5.59
C ASP A 197 23.02 -6.89 4.71
N VAL A 198 23.65 -5.81 4.26
CA VAL A 198 24.85 -5.86 3.39
C VAL A 198 26.09 -6.50 4.06
N SER A 199 26.07 -6.67 5.39
CA SER A 199 27.06 -7.40 6.19
C SER A 199 26.68 -8.87 6.41
N GLY A 200 25.47 -9.28 6.02
CA GLY A 200 24.92 -10.61 6.30
C GLY A 200 24.37 -10.76 7.72
N GLU A 201 24.21 -9.66 8.47
CA GLU A 201 23.68 -9.68 9.82
C GLU A 201 22.18 -9.34 9.84
N ALA A 202 21.47 -9.88 10.83
CA ALA A 202 20.07 -9.57 11.08
C ALA A 202 19.96 -8.25 11.85
N GLN A 203 19.32 -7.25 11.27
CA GLN A 203 19.16 -5.96 11.93
C GLN A 203 18.14 -6.05 13.07
N SER A 204 18.65 -5.98 14.31
CA SER A 204 17.94 -6.11 15.59
C SER A 204 17.52 -7.55 15.97
N ARG A 205 16.92 -7.71 17.16
CA ARG A 205 16.49 -9.01 17.70
C ARG A 205 15.24 -9.50 16.96
N THR A 206 15.43 -10.16 15.81
CA THR A 206 14.36 -10.69 14.94
C THR A 206 13.54 -11.84 15.56
N THR A 207 12.93 -11.61 16.72
CA THR A 207 11.94 -12.52 17.28
C THR A 207 10.63 -12.38 16.50
N GLY A 208 9.95 -13.51 16.27
CA GLY A 208 8.68 -13.52 15.54
C GLY A 208 7.56 -12.70 16.19
N GLU A 209 7.69 -12.38 17.50
CA GLU A 209 6.79 -11.50 18.22
C GLU A 209 7.02 -10.01 17.90
N GLU A 210 8.28 -9.56 17.81
CA GLU A 210 8.60 -8.17 17.44
C GLU A 210 8.16 -7.87 16.00
N LEU A 211 8.45 -8.78 15.07
CA LEU A 211 7.96 -8.69 13.69
C LEU A 211 6.42 -8.68 13.63
N PHE A 212 5.76 -9.47 14.48
CA PHE A 212 4.28 -9.48 14.55
C PHE A 212 3.74 -8.12 15.01
N LYS A 213 4.34 -7.51 16.04
CA LYS A 213 3.95 -6.18 16.55
C LYS A 213 4.12 -5.09 15.49
N VAL A 214 5.18 -5.14 14.69
CA VAL A 214 5.39 -4.17 13.59
C VAL A 214 4.26 -4.28 12.54
N ILE A 215 3.92 -5.50 12.12
CA ILE A 215 2.86 -5.72 11.13
C ILE A 215 1.46 -5.40 11.70
N ASP A 216 1.16 -5.84 12.93
CA ASP A 216 -0.11 -5.57 13.62
C ASP A 216 -0.31 -4.06 13.84
N LYS A 217 0.75 -3.33 14.18
CA LYS A 217 0.75 -1.86 14.25
C LYS A 217 0.48 -1.22 12.88
N PHE A 218 1.19 -1.64 11.83
CA PHE A 218 0.97 -1.13 10.47
C PHE A 218 -0.47 -1.37 9.99
N PHE A 219 -1.05 -2.54 10.29
CA PHE A 219 -2.45 -2.83 9.98
C PHE A 219 -3.42 -1.98 10.82
N ALA A 220 -3.14 -1.75 12.11
CA ALA A 220 -3.95 -0.89 12.96
C ALA A 220 -3.95 0.57 12.47
N GLU A 221 -2.78 1.13 12.18
CA GLU A 221 -2.62 2.50 11.63
C GLU A 221 -3.25 2.61 10.24
N GLY A 222 -3.07 1.60 9.39
CA GLY A 222 -3.69 1.51 8.07
C GLY A 222 -5.21 1.26 8.11
N GLY A 223 -5.80 0.84 9.23
CA GLY A 223 -7.19 0.40 9.29
C GLY A 223 -7.48 -0.87 8.47
N ILE A 224 -6.53 -1.81 8.46
CA ILE A 224 -6.59 -3.10 7.77
C ILE A 224 -6.97 -4.18 8.78
N LEU A 225 -7.94 -5.04 8.45
CA LEU A 225 -8.30 -6.18 9.29
C LEU A 225 -7.56 -7.46 8.87
N TRP A 226 -7.07 -8.22 9.85
CA TRP A 226 -6.47 -9.54 9.62
C TRP A 226 -7.41 -10.53 8.90
N ASP A 227 -8.73 -10.38 9.04
CA ASP A 227 -9.73 -11.21 8.35
C ASP A 227 -9.73 -11.05 6.82
N TRP A 228 -9.18 -9.94 6.32
CA TRP A 228 -8.99 -9.66 4.90
C TRP A 228 -7.72 -10.34 4.34
N CYS A 229 -6.83 -10.80 5.21
CA CYS A 229 -5.64 -11.53 4.80
C CYS A 229 -6.02 -12.98 4.44
N LEU A 230 -5.84 -13.34 3.17
CA LEU A 230 -6.17 -14.66 2.64
C LEU A 230 -5.08 -15.69 2.93
N SER A 231 -3.83 -15.29 2.76
CA SER A 231 -2.65 -16.14 2.88
C SER A 231 -1.43 -15.33 3.26
N VAL A 232 -0.52 -15.96 4.02
CA VAL A 232 0.80 -15.42 4.31
C VAL A 232 1.85 -16.45 3.91
N CYS A 233 2.84 -16.01 3.14
CA CYS A 233 3.97 -16.80 2.69
C CYS A 233 5.25 -16.29 3.35
N SER A 234 6.13 -17.20 3.79
CA SER A 234 7.44 -16.91 4.35
C SER A 234 8.48 -17.84 3.75
N ASP A 235 9.70 -17.34 3.51
CA ASP A 235 10.86 -18.08 2.96
C ASP A 235 11.26 -19.36 3.74
N GLY A 236 10.95 -19.44 5.03
CA GLY A 236 11.31 -20.56 5.90
C GLY A 236 12.16 -20.18 7.11
N ALA A 237 12.68 -18.95 7.17
CA ALA A 237 13.54 -18.42 8.22
C ALA A 237 13.07 -18.78 9.63
N ALA A 238 14.01 -19.11 10.53
CA ALA A 238 13.69 -19.61 11.88
C ALA A 238 12.89 -18.60 12.72
N ALA A 239 13.16 -17.31 12.54
CA ALA A 239 12.39 -16.19 13.11
C ALA A 239 10.91 -16.19 12.66
N LEU A 240 10.67 -16.60 11.41
CA LEU A 240 9.33 -16.63 10.81
C LEU A 240 8.59 -17.94 11.12
N THR A 241 9.27 -19.09 11.09
CA THR A 241 8.64 -20.42 11.14
C THR A 241 8.58 -21.08 12.53
N GLY A 242 9.22 -20.51 13.55
CA GLY A 242 9.26 -21.07 14.92
C GLY A 242 7.88 -21.50 15.48
N LYS A 243 7.78 -22.76 15.91
CA LYS A 243 6.53 -23.48 16.26
C LYS A 243 5.57 -22.72 17.20
N ASN A 244 6.10 -22.04 18.22
CA ASN A 244 5.31 -21.34 19.24
C ASN A 244 5.47 -19.80 19.17
N ASN A 245 6.69 -19.34 18.85
CA ASN A 245 7.11 -17.94 18.98
C ASN A 245 7.51 -17.30 17.64
N GLY A 246 7.51 -18.06 16.53
CA GLY A 246 7.78 -17.53 15.19
C GLY A 246 6.62 -16.71 14.68
N LEU A 247 6.90 -15.79 13.74
CA LEU A 247 5.90 -14.86 13.21
C LEU A 247 4.67 -15.60 12.65
N MET A 248 4.89 -16.69 11.92
CA MET A 248 3.80 -17.50 11.35
C MET A 248 2.95 -18.19 12.43
N ALA A 249 3.49 -18.48 13.62
CA ALA A 249 2.70 -18.99 14.74
C ALA A 249 1.79 -17.91 15.33
N TRP A 250 2.22 -16.65 15.38
CA TRP A 250 1.38 -15.51 15.77
C TRP A 250 0.31 -15.19 14.71
N ILE A 251 0.71 -15.09 13.44
CA ILE A 251 -0.20 -14.85 12.32
C ILE A 251 -1.27 -15.94 12.23
N ARG A 252 -0.92 -17.22 12.39
CA ARG A 252 -1.91 -18.33 12.39
C ARG A 252 -2.92 -18.28 13.53
N LYS A 253 -2.62 -17.64 14.66
CA LYS A 253 -3.60 -17.40 15.75
C LYS A 253 -4.65 -16.35 15.34
N LYS A 254 -4.32 -15.42 14.42
CA LYS A 254 -5.25 -14.43 13.86
C LYS A 254 -5.95 -14.98 12.61
N ILE A 255 -5.18 -15.45 11.61
CA ILE A 255 -5.68 -15.99 10.34
C ILE A 255 -6.05 -17.47 10.50
N GLN A 256 -7.13 -17.72 11.23
CA GLN A 256 -7.65 -19.06 11.44
C GLN A 256 -8.39 -19.56 10.19
N ARG A 257 -7.66 -20.00 9.14
CA ARG A 257 -8.27 -20.55 7.90
C ARG A 257 -7.74 -21.91 7.42
N GLN A 258 -6.43 -22.19 7.42
CA GLN A 258 -5.95 -23.52 6.99
C GLN A 258 -6.40 -24.65 7.94
N ALA A 259 -6.59 -24.35 9.22
CA ALA A 259 -7.20 -25.28 10.17
C ALA A 259 -8.71 -25.55 9.90
N LEU A 260 -9.38 -24.87 8.97
CA LEU A 260 -10.79 -25.15 8.64
C LEU A 260 -10.99 -26.30 7.65
N ALA A 261 -9.99 -26.71 6.86
CA ALA A 261 -10.16 -27.87 5.98
C ALA A 261 -10.43 -29.15 6.79
N SER A 262 -9.74 -29.34 7.91
CA SER A 262 -10.00 -30.42 8.86
C SER A 262 -11.15 -30.11 9.83
N LYS A 263 -11.35 -28.85 10.28
CA LYS A 263 -12.46 -28.49 11.19
C LYS A 263 -13.85 -28.38 10.54
N ARG A 264 -13.97 -28.30 9.21
CA ARG A 264 -15.24 -28.39 8.46
C ARG A 264 -15.45 -29.73 7.75
N MET A 265 -14.57 -30.69 8.00
CA MET A 265 -14.71 -32.05 7.52
C MET A 265 -15.85 -32.75 8.27
N ASN A 266 -16.55 -33.70 7.62
CA ASN A 266 -17.53 -34.56 8.30
C ASN A 266 -16.84 -35.27 9.48
N ALA A 267 -17.48 -35.32 10.65
CA ALA A 267 -16.94 -35.91 11.87
C ALA A 267 -16.32 -37.31 11.64
N HIS A 268 -16.99 -38.13 10.84
CA HIS A 268 -16.55 -39.48 10.45
C HIS A 268 -15.21 -39.50 9.69
N LEU A 269 -15.01 -38.55 8.77
CA LEU A 269 -13.76 -38.41 8.02
C LEU A 269 -12.66 -37.75 8.87
N HIS A 270 -13.04 -36.81 9.74
CA HIS A 270 -12.13 -36.17 10.69
C HIS A 270 -11.56 -37.18 11.70
N GLU A 271 -12.38 -38.12 12.16
CA GLU A 271 -11.97 -39.23 13.03
C GLU A 271 -10.99 -40.16 12.31
N THR A 272 -11.32 -40.68 11.12
CA THR A 272 -10.41 -41.50 10.30
C THR A 272 -9.07 -40.80 10.05
N LEU A 273 -9.09 -39.50 9.74
CA LEU A 273 -7.86 -38.71 9.55
C LEU A 273 -7.01 -38.64 10.82
N ASN A 274 -7.63 -38.37 11.99
CA ASN A 274 -6.91 -38.36 13.26
C ASN A 274 -6.33 -39.73 13.62
N GLU A 275 -7.00 -40.83 13.26
CA GLU A 275 -6.50 -42.18 13.46
C GLU A 275 -5.35 -42.54 12.54
N ALA A 276 -5.43 -42.18 11.25
CA ALA A 276 -4.32 -42.31 10.31
C ALA A 276 -3.08 -41.55 10.79
N VAL A 277 -3.27 -40.33 11.32
CA VAL A 277 -2.19 -39.54 11.96
C VAL A 277 -1.60 -40.27 13.18
N LYS A 278 -2.41 -40.95 14.01
CA LYS A 278 -1.89 -41.79 15.13
C LYS A 278 -1.06 -42.97 14.61
N VAL A 279 -1.50 -43.64 13.54
CA VAL A 279 -0.76 -44.75 12.89
C VAL A 279 0.59 -44.28 12.35
N ILE A 280 0.60 -43.19 11.57
CA ILE A 280 1.82 -42.60 10.99
C ILE A 280 2.81 -42.21 12.11
N ASN A 281 2.31 -41.54 13.15
CA ASN A 281 3.13 -41.17 14.31
C ASN A 281 3.70 -42.41 15.03
N PHE A 282 2.93 -43.50 15.17
CA PHE A 282 3.44 -44.75 15.76
C PHE A 282 4.55 -45.39 14.91
N ILE A 283 4.39 -45.40 13.57
CA ILE A 283 5.42 -45.93 12.65
C ILE A 283 6.70 -45.09 12.70
N LYS A 284 6.58 -43.76 12.81
CA LYS A 284 7.71 -42.83 12.86
C LYS A 284 8.36 -42.68 14.23
N ALA A 285 7.65 -42.97 15.32
CA ALA A 285 8.16 -42.82 16.68
C ALA A 285 9.38 -43.71 17.02
N ARG A 286 9.67 -44.77 16.24
CA ARG A 286 10.81 -45.66 16.45
C ARG A 286 11.44 -46.10 15.11
N PRO A 287 12.78 -46.07 14.96
CA PRO A 287 13.45 -46.56 13.75
C PRO A 287 13.11 -48.01 13.39
N LEU A 288 12.90 -48.86 14.40
CA LEU A 288 12.47 -50.26 14.20
C LEU A 288 11.08 -50.36 13.55
N ASN A 289 10.12 -49.54 13.98
CA ASN A 289 8.77 -49.53 13.40
C ASN A 289 8.82 -49.05 11.94
N SER A 290 9.62 -48.03 11.64
CA SER A 290 9.83 -47.55 10.26
C SER A 290 10.53 -48.60 9.37
N ARG A 291 11.47 -49.40 9.93
CA ARG A 291 12.06 -50.55 9.23
C ARG A 291 11.05 -51.67 8.96
N MET A 292 10.22 -52.02 9.94
CA MET A 292 9.17 -53.04 9.78
C MET A 292 8.13 -52.60 8.74
N PHE A 293 7.70 -51.33 8.78
CA PHE A 293 6.81 -50.76 7.77
C PHE A 293 7.42 -50.81 6.36
N LYS A 294 8.72 -50.50 6.23
CA LYS A 294 9.41 -50.63 4.94
C LYS A 294 9.33 -52.05 4.38
N LEU A 295 9.61 -53.07 5.20
CA LEU A 295 9.55 -54.48 4.78
C LEU A 295 8.13 -54.88 4.38
N LEU A 296 7.13 -54.51 5.17
CA LEU A 296 5.71 -54.74 4.85
C LEU A 296 5.32 -54.11 3.50
N CYS A 297 5.72 -52.86 3.25
CA CYS A 297 5.49 -52.20 1.95
C CYS A 297 6.21 -52.91 0.79
N GLN A 298 7.39 -53.48 1.01
CA GLN A 298 8.13 -54.23 -0.01
C GLN A 298 7.45 -55.57 -0.33
N GLU A 299 6.98 -56.30 0.70
CA GLU A 299 6.24 -57.56 0.53
C GLU A 299 4.90 -57.36 -0.18
N MET A 300 4.21 -56.24 0.07
CA MET A 300 2.97 -55.86 -0.61
C MET A 300 3.17 -55.18 -1.98
N GLY A 301 4.42 -55.05 -2.48
CA GLY A 301 4.70 -54.46 -3.79
C GLY A 301 4.47 -52.94 -3.90
N SER A 302 4.44 -52.21 -2.79
CA SER A 302 4.24 -50.75 -2.77
C SER A 302 5.43 -49.98 -3.33
N GLU A 303 5.19 -49.08 -4.29
CA GLU A 303 6.18 -48.10 -4.77
C GLU A 303 6.66 -47.17 -3.65
N HIS A 304 5.77 -46.82 -2.72
CA HIS A 304 6.08 -45.97 -1.56
C HIS A 304 6.46 -46.83 -0.35
N GLN A 305 7.77 -46.87 -0.08
CA GLN A 305 8.37 -47.67 1.00
C GLN A 305 8.70 -46.86 2.26
N HIS A 306 8.49 -45.53 2.22
CA HIS A 306 8.84 -44.60 3.30
C HIS A 306 7.80 -43.49 3.44
N LEU A 307 7.29 -43.28 4.64
CA LEU A 307 6.43 -42.13 4.96
C LEU A 307 7.28 -40.84 5.07
N LEU A 308 6.75 -39.71 4.63
CA LEU A 308 7.37 -38.39 4.83
C LEU A 308 6.89 -37.73 6.14
N LEU A 309 7.67 -36.81 6.70
CA LEU A 309 7.33 -36.10 7.93
C LEU A 309 6.63 -34.77 7.63
N HIS A 310 5.34 -34.65 7.98
CA HIS A 310 4.71 -33.36 8.24
C HIS A 310 3.84 -33.42 9.50
N THR A 311 4.23 -32.63 10.51
CA THR A 311 3.66 -32.49 11.88
C THR A 311 3.99 -33.60 12.90
N GLU A 312 4.18 -33.20 14.16
CA GLU A 312 4.62 -34.04 15.28
C GLU A 312 3.52 -34.15 16.36
N VAL A 313 3.07 -35.36 16.75
CA VAL A 313 2.23 -35.58 17.95
C VAL A 313 2.54 -36.92 18.66
N ARG A 314 2.18 -37.02 19.95
CA ARG A 314 2.49 -38.11 20.91
C ARG A 314 1.19 -38.57 21.63
N TRP A 315 1.00 -39.80 22.11
CA TRP A 315 1.44 -41.17 21.73
C TRP A 315 0.39 -42.18 22.25
N PHE A 316 0.30 -43.43 21.77
CA PHE A 316 -0.61 -44.46 22.33
C PHE A 316 -0.17 -45.92 22.07
N LYS A 317 -0.85 -46.91 22.68
CA LYS A 317 -0.42 -48.33 22.79
C LYS A 317 -0.56 -49.18 21.52
N LYS A 318 0.19 -50.30 21.51
CA LYS A 318 0.64 -51.12 20.36
C LYS A 318 -0.41 -52.02 19.68
N SER A 319 -1.59 -52.23 20.29
CA SER A 319 -2.52 -53.33 19.91
C SER A 319 -3.82 -52.88 19.23
N ALA A 320 -4.03 -51.58 19.02
CA ALA A 320 -5.32 -51.04 18.58
C ALA A 320 -5.46 -50.81 17.06
N PHE A 321 -4.39 -51.01 16.28
CA PHE A 321 -4.39 -50.63 14.86
C PHE A 321 -4.74 -51.76 13.88
N SER A 322 -4.58 -53.05 14.23
CA SER A 322 -4.95 -54.17 13.34
C SER A 322 -6.43 -54.13 12.98
N SER A 323 -7.27 -53.96 14.02
CA SER A 323 -8.72 -53.83 13.93
C SER A 323 -9.22 -52.62 13.10
N LEU A 324 -8.37 -51.63 12.80
CA LEU A 324 -8.72 -50.54 11.88
C LEU A 324 -8.60 -50.97 10.42
N PHE A 325 -7.57 -51.76 10.08
CA PHE A 325 -7.39 -52.29 8.73
C PHE A 325 -8.35 -53.44 8.41
N GLU A 326 -8.87 -54.11 9.44
CA GLU A 326 -9.97 -55.08 9.33
C GLU A 326 -11.35 -54.39 9.11
N ASN A 327 -11.48 -53.09 9.44
CA ASN A 327 -12.72 -52.33 9.24
C ASN A 327 -12.78 -51.74 7.81
N GLN A 328 -13.57 -52.38 6.95
CA GLN A 328 -13.73 -52.00 5.55
C GLN A 328 -14.26 -50.56 5.34
N ASP A 329 -15.16 -50.06 6.20
CA ASP A 329 -15.64 -48.67 6.13
C ASP A 329 -14.53 -47.66 6.47
N TRP A 330 -13.68 -47.97 7.46
CA TRP A 330 -12.52 -47.15 7.78
C TRP A 330 -11.50 -47.11 6.64
N VAL A 331 -11.21 -48.26 6.02
CA VAL A 331 -10.30 -48.37 4.87
C VAL A 331 -10.84 -47.57 3.67
N CYS A 332 -12.13 -47.66 3.37
CA CYS A 332 -12.77 -46.87 2.31
C CYS A 332 -12.69 -45.36 2.58
N ARG A 333 -12.91 -44.92 3.83
CA ARG A 333 -12.75 -43.50 4.22
C ARG A 333 -11.30 -43.02 4.10
N LEU A 334 -10.33 -43.86 4.48
CA LEU A 334 -8.92 -43.54 4.35
C LEU A 334 -8.49 -43.42 2.88
N ALA A 335 -8.93 -44.34 2.02
CA ALA A 335 -8.67 -44.29 0.59
C ALA A 335 -9.26 -43.01 -0.05
N TYR A 336 -10.52 -42.68 0.27
CA TYR A 336 -11.14 -41.42 -0.17
C TYR A 336 -10.37 -40.17 0.30
N LEU A 337 -9.86 -40.17 1.54
CA LEU A 337 -9.04 -39.07 2.03
C LEU A 337 -7.71 -38.97 1.27
N ALA A 338 -7.05 -40.09 0.98
CA ALA A 338 -5.82 -40.12 0.19
C ALA A 338 -6.05 -39.53 -1.22
N ASP A 339 -7.05 -40.03 -1.96
CA ASP A 339 -7.41 -39.54 -3.29
C ASP A 339 -7.67 -38.02 -3.31
N ILE A 340 -8.41 -37.50 -2.33
CA ILE A 340 -8.72 -36.07 -2.22
C ILE A 340 -7.48 -35.25 -1.84
N PHE A 341 -6.64 -35.73 -0.92
CA PHE A 341 -5.41 -35.03 -0.55
C PHE A 341 -4.39 -35.01 -1.67
N ASP A 342 -4.27 -36.08 -2.46
CA ASP A 342 -3.41 -36.11 -3.64
C ASP A 342 -3.88 -35.12 -4.70
N LYS A 343 -5.20 -35.03 -4.95
CA LYS A 343 -5.75 -34.03 -5.89
C LYS A 343 -5.61 -32.59 -5.39
N LEU A 344 -5.63 -32.36 -4.07
CA LEU A 344 -5.29 -31.07 -3.47
C LEU A 344 -3.78 -30.78 -3.56
N ASN A 345 -2.92 -31.78 -3.47
CA ASN A 345 -1.48 -31.66 -3.62
C ASN A 345 -1.08 -31.37 -5.08
N ASP A 346 -1.70 -32.06 -6.05
CA ASP A 346 -1.58 -31.75 -7.49
C ASP A 346 -1.88 -30.26 -7.76
N LEU A 347 -2.99 -29.76 -7.19
CA LEU A 347 -3.37 -28.35 -7.30
C LEU A 347 -2.32 -27.44 -6.67
N ASN A 348 -1.92 -27.73 -5.43
CA ASN A 348 -0.94 -26.94 -4.67
C ASN A 348 0.41 -26.84 -5.42
N LEU A 349 0.93 -27.96 -5.93
CA LEU A 349 2.14 -28.00 -6.75
C LEU A 349 1.94 -27.22 -8.06
N SER A 350 0.77 -27.33 -8.71
CA SER A 350 0.47 -26.55 -9.93
C SER A 350 0.39 -25.04 -9.71
N MET A 351 0.15 -24.60 -8.47
CA MET A 351 0.12 -23.18 -8.06
C MET A 351 1.50 -22.66 -7.64
N GLN A 352 2.50 -23.52 -7.45
CA GLN A 352 3.86 -23.14 -7.09
C GLN A 352 4.73 -22.98 -8.35
N GLY A 353 5.49 -21.89 -8.44
CA GLY A 353 6.43 -21.68 -9.54
C GLY A 353 6.85 -20.22 -9.73
N PHE A 354 7.99 -20.02 -10.39
CA PHE A 354 8.45 -18.69 -10.76
C PHE A 354 7.58 -18.12 -11.89
N ARG A 355 7.00 -16.94 -11.70
CA ARG A 355 6.10 -16.23 -12.64
C ARG A 355 4.71 -16.85 -12.87
N THR A 356 4.09 -17.44 -11.86
CA THR A 356 2.62 -17.66 -11.89
C THR A 356 1.89 -16.33 -11.74
N ASP A 357 1.17 -15.90 -12.78
CA ASP A 357 0.31 -14.72 -12.74
C ASP A 357 -1.04 -15.01 -12.06
N GLU A 358 -1.71 -13.94 -11.60
CA GLU A 358 -2.99 -14.03 -10.87
C GLU A 358 -4.11 -14.67 -11.71
N LEU A 359 -4.15 -14.39 -13.02
CA LEU A 359 -5.15 -14.96 -13.93
C LEU A 359 -4.95 -16.47 -14.10
N SER A 360 -3.71 -16.91 -14.22
CA SER A 360 -3.31 -18.33 -14.26
C SER A 360 -3.69 -19.05 -12.96
N LEU A 361 -3.39 -18.46 -11.79
CA LEU A 361 -3.79 -19.02 -10.49
C LEU A 361 -5.31 -19.12 -10.35
N ASN A 362 -6.04 -18.06 -10.70
CA ASN A 362 -7.51 -18.05 -10.68
C ASN A 362 -8.09 -19.10 -11.63
N SER A 363 -7.54 -19.24 -12.85
CA SER A 363 -7.97 -20.25 -13.82
C SER A 363 -7.82 -21.69 -13.30
N LYS A 364 -6.70 -21.99 -12.61
CA LYS A 364 -6.44 -23.30 -11.99
C LYS A 364 -7.43 -23.58 -10.85
N MET A 365 -7.69 -22.60 -10.00
CA MET A 365 -8.69 -22.69 -8.93
C MET A 365 -10.11 -22.93 -9.49
N CYS A 366 -10.55 -22.14 -10.48
CA CYS A 366 -11.85 -22.32 -11.14
C CYS A 366 -11.96 -23.69 -11.84
N ALA A 367 -10.89 -24.16 -12.49
CA ALA A 367 -10.86 -25.49 -13.10
C ALA A 367 -10.97 -26.62 -12.06
N PHE A 368 -10.34 -26.47 -10.89
CA PHE A 368 -10.44 -27.43 -9.80
C PHE A 368 -11.85 -27.46 -9.18
N ILE A 369 -12.47 -26.31 -8.95
CA ILE A 369 -13.86 -26.23 -8.47
C ILE A 369 -14.81 -26.94 -9.45
N LYS A 370 -14.68 -26.70 -10.76
CA LYS A 370 -15.46 -27.41 -11.79
C LYS A 370 -15.23 -28.93 -11.80
N LYS A 371 -14.01 -29.39 -11.50
CA LYS A 371 -13.72 -30.83 -11.31
C LYS A 371 -14.44 -31.41 -10.09
N LEU A 372 -14.43 -30.71 -8.96
CA LEU A 372 -15.17 -31.13 -7.75
C LEU A 372 -16.68 -31.22 -8.02
N GLU A 373 -17.27 -30.21 -8.68
CA GLU A 373 -18.69 -30.24 -9.08
C GLU A 373 -19.02 -31.41 -10.00
N PHE A 374 -18.12 -31.72 -10.94
CA PHE A 374 -18.27 -32.85 -11.86
C PHE A 374 -18.18 -34.20 -11.12
N TRP A 375 -17.22 -34.36 -10.20
CA TRP A 375 -17.10 -35.56 -9.38
C TRP A 375 -18.32 -35.75 -8.47
N LEU A 376 -18.83 -34.68 -7.85
CA LEU A 376 -20.06 -34.71 -7.05
C LEU A 376 -21.26 -35.18 -7.88
N LYS A 377 -21.44 -34.62 -9.08
CA LYS A 377 -22.50 -35.05 -10.03
C LYS A 377 -22.32 -36.52 -10.46
N LYS A 378 -21.09 -37.00 -10.60
CA LYS A 378 -20.81 -38.41 -10.91
C LYS A 378 -21.24 -39.32 -9.75
N VAL A 379 -20.83 -39.02 -8.52
CA VAL A 379 -21.21 -39.79 -7.32
C VAL A 379 -22.73 -39.82 -7.13
N GLN A 380 -23.41 -38.68 -7.28
CA GLN A 380 -24.87 -38.60 -7.22
C GLN A 380 -25.57 -39.46 -8.28
N ARG A 381 -25.01 -39.54 -9.50
CA ARG A 381 -25.54 -40.42 -10.56
C ARG A 381 -25.33 -41.90 -10.25
N THR A 382 -24.17 -42.30 -9.69
CA THR A 382 -23.93 -43.71 -9.35
C THR A 382 -24.85 -44.19 -8.22
N ALA A 383 -25.15 -43.34 -7.24
CA ALA A 383 -26.07 -43.67 -6.14
C ALA A 383 -27.53 -43.91 -6.61
N LEU A 384 -27.94 -43.27 -7.72
CA LEU A 384 -29.25 -43.46 -8.34
C LEU A 384 -29.36 -44.75 -9.18
N VAL A 385 -28.26 -45.47 -9.42
CA VAL A 385 -28.25 -46.75 -10.17
C VAL A 385 -28.22 -47.96 -9.22
N SER A 386 -27.89 -47.76 -7.95
CA SER A 386 -27.91 -48.80 -6.90
C SER A 386 -29.18 -48.77 -6.04
N SER A 387 -30.29 -48.24 -6.57
CA SER A 387 -31.54 -48.04 -5.84
C SER A 387 -32.80 -48.38 -6.67
N ASP A 388 -32.68 -49.35 -7.56
CA ASP A 388 -33.81 -50.19 -7.99
C ASP A 388 -33.64 -51.60 -7.33
N PRO A 389 -34.73 -52.25 -6.88
CA PRO A 389 -34.70 -53.40 -5.96
C PRO A 389 -34.39 -54.77 -6.60
#